data_AF-K2MAY8-F1
#
_entry.id   AF-K2MAY8-F1
#
_cell.length_a   1.000
_cell.length_b   1.000
_cell.length_c   1.000
_cell.angle_alpha   90.00
_cell.angle_beta   90.00
_cell.angle_gamma   90.00
#
_symmetry.space_group_name_H-M   'P 1'
#
loop_
_entity.id
_entity.type
_entity.pdbx_description
1 polymer ?
#
loop_
_entity_poly.entity_id
_entity_poly.type
_entity_poly.pdbx_seq_one_letter_code
_entity_poly.pdbx_strand_id
1 'polypeptide(L)'
;MRAVLALLCLACASLPARAEWRLENGVAMATPDGGNSNITRLLIECGTPFNLLVYASGGPVLPVAGGGGEADYFYQPHRIEAEIDGQRFPLAAAGSDDAVVLTGQGAEANGYLADLDRALLDLLRQGRHLTLAFDVTPEPNAETDSPFETFARFSLDGADPVIGSALRDCPGS
;
A
#
# COMPACT_ATOMS: atom_id res chain seq x y z
N MET A 1 19.92 -61.17 -5.66
CA MET A 1 19.65 -59.99 -4.81
C MET A 1 19.66 -58.75 -5.69
N ARG A 2 18.49 -58.20 -6.02
CA ARG A 2 18.37 -56.94 -6.78
C ARG A 2 17.83 -55.89 -5.81
N ALA A 3 18.71 -54.98 -5.38
CA ALA A 3 18.32 -53.83 -4.58
C ALA A 3 17.70 -52.79 -5.53
N VAL A 4 16.42 -52.49 -5.37
CA VAL A 4 15.77 -51.34 -6.01
C VAL A 4 15.73 -50.24 -4.96
N LEU A 5 16.63 -49.27 -5.11
CA LEU A 5 16.64 -48.03 -4.33
C LEU A 5 15.55 -47.13 -4.92
N ALA A 6 14.41 -47.01 -4.24
CA ALA A 6 13.40 -46.02 -4.57
C ALA A 6 13.85 -44.66 -4.00
N LEU A 7 14.30 -43.76 -4.88
CA LEU A 7 14.64 -42.39 -4.54
C LEU A 7 13.33 -41.59 -4.37
N LEU A 8 12.97 -41.26 -3.13
CA LEU A 8 11.94 -40.25 -2.85
C LEU A 8 12.50 -38.87 -3.22
N CYS A 9 12.14 -38.35 -4.38
CA CYS A 9 12.27 -36.93 -4.68
C CYS A 9 11.17 -36.17 -3.93
N LEU A 10 11.45 -35.72 -2.70
CA LEU A 10 10.72 -34.59 -2.11
C LEU A 10 11.06 -33.35 -2.93
N ALA A 11 10.21 -33.01 -3.90
CA ALA A 11 10.21 -31.70 -4.50
C ALA A 11 9.65 -30.72 -3.45
N CYS A 12 10.53 -30.11 -2.66
CA CYS A 12 10.21 -28.86 -1.99
C CYS A 12 9.98 -27.83 -3.09
N ALA A 13 8.74 -27.69 -3.54
CA ALA A 13 8.33 -26.52 -4.31
C ALA A 13 8.50 -25.31 -3.38
N SER A 14 9.63 -24.63 -3.49
CA SER A 14 9.78 -23.28 -2.97
C SER A 14 8.80 -22.40 -3.73
N LEU A 15 7.57 -22.34 -3.23
CA LEU A 15 6.61 -21.32 -3.63
C LEU A 15 7.33 -19.97 -3.41
N PRO A 16 7.28 -19.05 -4.38
CA PRO A 16 7.74 -17.70 -4.13
C PRO A 16 7.05 -17.23 -2.85
N ALA A 17 7.81 -16.67 -1.91
CA ALA A 17 7.25 -16.07 -0.72
C ALA A 17 6.26 -15.01 -1.20
N ARG A 18 4.97 -15.35 -1.19
CA ARG A 18 3.91 -14.37 -1.43
C ARG A 18 4.13 -13.27 -0.41
N ALA A 19 3.97 -12.02 -0.84
CA ALA A 19 3.92 -10.90 0.09
C ALA A 19 2.86 -11.23 1.15
N GLU A 20 3.33 -11.65 2.31
CA GLU A 20 2.47 -12.20 3.36
C GLU A 20 2.15 -11.07 4.33
N TRP A 21 0.87 -10.88 4.59
CA TRP A 21 0.42 -9.97 5.62
C TRP A 21 0.92 -10.43 6.99
N ARG A 22 1.46 -9.51 7.77
CA ARG A 22 1.99 -9.78 9.11
C ARG A 22 1.32 -8.89 10.14
N LEU A 23 1.08 -9.45 11.32
CA LEU A 23 0.67 -8.69 12.49
C LEU A 23 1.89 -8.48 13.38
N GLU A 24 2.32 -7.24 13.55
CA GLU A 24 3.43 -6.88 14.44
C GLU A 24 2.99 -5.76 15.38
N ASN A 25 3.03 -6.02 16.69
CA ASN A 25 2.67 -5.04 17.74
C ASN A 25 1.29 -4.35 17.53
N GLY A 26 0.30 -5.07 17.02
CA GLY A 26 -1.04 -4.52 16.75
C GLY A 26 -1.19 -3.80 15.41
N VAL A 27 -0.16 -3.84 14.56
CA VAL A 27 -0.16 -3.23 13.22
C VAL A 27 -0.18 -4.33 12.15
N ALA A 28 -1.10 -4.22 11.21
CA ALA A 28 -1.14 -5.06 10.03
C ALA A 28 -0.16 -4.50 8.99
N MET A 29 0.72 -5.34 8.46
CA MET A 29 1.78 -4.92 7.55
C MET A 29 1.84 -5.79 6.29
N ALA A 30 2.12 -5.16 5.16
CA ALA A 30 2.43 -5.83 3.90
C ALA A 30 3.65 -5.20 3.23
N THR A 31 4.39 -6.01 2.47
CA THR A 31 5.43 -5.53 1.56
C THR A 31 4.88 -5.54 0.13
N PRO A 32 5.30 -4.61 -0.75
CA PRO A 32 4.86 -4.64 -2.13
C PRO A 32 5.36 -5.89 -2.85
N ASP A 33 4.54 -6.44 -3.75
CA ASP A 33 4.86 -7.58 -4.61
C ASP A 33 5.23 -7.17 -6.05
N GLY A 34 5.12 -5.88 -6.35
CA GLY A 34 5.54 -5.26 -7.59
C GLY A 34 5.41 -3.75 -7.52
N GLY A 35 6.00 -3.04 -8.47
CA GLY A 35 6.03 -1.58 -8.43
C GLY A 35 7.20 -1.00 -9.20
N ASN A 36 7.18 0.31 -9.37
CA ASN A 36 8.34 1.11 -9.76
C ASN A 36 8.71 2.15 -8.67
N SER A 37 8.14 2.05 -7.46
CA SER A 37 8.38 2.97 -6.34
C SER A 37 9.40 2.46 -5.32
N ASN A 38 10.00 3.38 -4.57
CA ASN A 38 10.84 3.09 -3.40
C ASN A 38 10.03 2.73 -2.14
N ILE A 39 8.72 2.44 -2.27
CA ILE A 39 7.89 1.99 -1.15
C ILE A 39 8.35 0.61 -0.71
N THR A 40 8.49 0.43 0.60
CA THR A 40 8.98 -0.80 1.21
C THR A 40 7.90 -1.52 2.01
N ARG A 41 6.94 -0.77 2.59
CA ARG A 41 5.88 -1.33 3.45
C ARG A 41 4.60 -0.50 3.38
N LEU A 42 3.48 -1.20 3.55
CA LEU A 42 2.16 -0.68 3.86
C LEU A 42 1.78 -1.10 5.28
N LEU A 43 1.29 -0.16 6.08
CA LEU A 43 0.84 -0.37 7.45
C LEU A 43 -0.63 0.03 7.59
N ILE A 44 -1.39 -0.78 8.32
CA ILE A 44 -2.76 -0.49 8.76
C ILE A 44 -2.81 -0.65 10.28
N GLU A 45 -3.21 0.40 10.97
CA GLU A 45 -3.28 0.44 12.44
C GLU A 45 -4.52 1.19 12.93
N CYS A 46 -4.76 1.16 14.25
CA CYS A 46 -5.87 1.87 14.86
C CYS A 46 -5.80 3.38 14.62
N GLY A 47 -6.94 3.93 14.22
CA GLY A 47 -7.20 5.36 14.03
C GLY A 47 -8.71 5.59 13.96
N THR A 48 -9.12 6.82 13.66
CA THR A 48 -10.54 7.15 13.46
C THR A 48 -10.73 7.54 12.00
N PRO A 49 -11.22 6.66 11.09
CA PRO A 49 -11.69 5.28 11.30
C PRO A 49 -10.60 4.19 11.33
N PHE A 50 -9.43 4.44 10.75
CA PHE A 50 -8.19 3.64 10.81
C PHE A 50 -7.06 4.49 10.23
N ASN A 51 -5.79 4.16 10.51
CA ASN A 51 -4.66 4.79 9.83
C ASN A 51 -4.14 3.90 8.72
N LEU A 52 -3.78 4.51 7.59
CA LEU A 52 -3.11 3.87 6.45
C LEU A 52 -1.78 4.57 6.23
N LEU A 53 -0.67 3.85 6.32
CA LEU A 53 0.66 4.44 6.18
C LEU A 53 1.48 3.69 5.15
N VAL A 54 2.32 4.41 4.40
CA VAL A 54 3.35 3.80 3.55
C VAL A 54 4.74 4.26 3.98
N TYR A 55 5.69 3.33 3.99
CA TYR A 55 7.09 3.63 4.26
C TYR A 55 7.90 3.54 2.97
N ALA A 56 8.67 4.58 2.68
CA ALA A 56 9.60 4.64 1.56
C ALA A 56 11.05 4.51 2.03
N SER A 57 11.93 4.00 1.18
CA SER A 57 13.37 3.97 1.46
C SER A 57 14.08 5.17 0.85
N GLY A 58 14.83 5.89 1.66
CA GLY A 58 15.76 6.93 1.21
C GLY A 58 15.09 8.28 0.92
N GLY A 59 14.07 8.65 1.70
CA GLY A 59 13.33 9.90 1.57
C GLY A 59 11.88 9.67 1.11
N PRO A 60 11.28 10.67 0.43
CA PRO A 60 9.88 10.60 0.02
C PRO A 60 9.58 9.47 -0.97
N VAL A 61 8.30 9.22 -1.22
CA VAL A 61 7.86 8.30 -2.26
C VAL A 61 8.32 8.79 -3.64
N LEU A 62 9.17 8.00 -4.31
CA LEU A 62 9.81 8.30 -5.58
C LEU A 62 9.91 7.06 -6.48
N PRO A 63 10.11 7.22 -7.80
CA PRO A 63 10.47 6.11 -8.68
C PRO A 63 11.86 5.54 -8.35
N VAL A 64 12.03 4.20 -8.32
CA VAL A 64 13.32 3.54 -8.04
C VAL A 64 14.40 3.79 -9.09
N ALA A 65 13.99 4.15 -10.31
CA ALA A 65 14.91 4.37 -11.44
C ALA A 65 15.62 5.75 -11.41
N GLY A 66 15.48 6.52 -10.33
CA GLY A 66 16.20 7.79 -10.15
C GLY A 66 15.50 9.01 -10.73
N GLY A 67 14.20 9.11 -10.55
CA GLY A 67 13.45 10.35 -10.80
C GLY A 67 13.61 11.32 -9.63
N GLY A 68 14.05 12.55 -9.88
CA GLY A 68 13.86 13.64 -8.93
C GLY A 68 12.36 13.95 -8.80
N GLY A 69 11.91 14.21 -7.58
CA GLY A 69 10.53 14.58 -7.27
C GLY A 69 10.45 15.24 -5.90
N GLU A 70 9.49 16.14 -5.70
CA GLU A 70 9.22 16.77 -4.42
C GLU A 70 7.89 16.25 -3.88
N ALA A 71 7.90 15.85 -2.62
CA ALA A 71 6.76 15.22 -1.96
C ALA A 71 5.79 16.23 -1.36
N ASP A 72 6.11 17.52 -1.49
CA ASP A 72 5.35 18.64 -0.92
C ASP A 72 4.03 18.91 -1.64
N TYR A 73 3.62 18.05 -2.57
CA TYR A 73 2.37 18.19 -3.32
C TYR A 73 1.37 17.08 -3.04
N PHE A 74 1.71 16.04 -2.28
CA PHE A 74 0.82 14.89 -2.06
C PHE A 74 -0.46 15.21 -1.28
N TYR A 75 -0.56 16.38 -0.64
CA TYR A 75 -1.83 16.86 -0.09
C TYR A 75 -2.77 17.42 -1.16
N GLN A 76 -2.27 17.76 -2.35
CA GLN A 76 -3.08 18.32 -3.42
C GLN A 76 -4.02 17.25 -4.00
N PRO A 77 -5.19 17.66 -4.52
CA PRO A 77 -6.10 16.74 -5.19
C PRO A 77 -5.45 15.97 -6.34
N HIS A 78 -5.91 14.73 -6.54
CA HIS A 78 -5.55 13.85 -7.66
C HIS A 78 -4.08 13.44 -7.74
N ARG A 79 -3.34 13.55 -6.63
CA ARG A 79 -1.94 13.11 -6.56
C ARG A 79 -1.75 11.68 -6.12
N ILE A 80 -2.69 11.16 -5.34
CA ILE A 80 -2.63 9.79 -4.83
C ILE A 80 -3.95 9.09 -5.12
N GLU A 81 -3.86 7.88 -5.67
CA GLU A 81 -5.01 7.04 -5.91
C GLU A 81 -4.72 5.63 -5.37
N ALA A 82 -5.68 5.09 -4.62
CA ALA A 82 -5.74 3.66 -4.35
C ALA A 82 -6.71 3.00 -5.33
N GLU A 83 -6.26 1.95 -6.01
CA GLU A 83 -7.11 1.08 -6.84
C GLU A 83 -7.15 -0.33 -6.26
N ILE A 84 -8.36 -0.84 -5.96
CA ILE A 84 -8.58 -2.23 -5.56
C ILE A 84 -9.64 -2.85 -6.47
N ASP A 85 -9.27 -3.89 -7.21
CA ASP A 85 -10.16 -4.62 -8.12
C ASP A 85 -10.94 -3.69 -9.09
N GLY A 86 -10.31 -2.60 -9.53
CA GLY A 86 -10.88 -1.61 -10.45
C GLY A 86 -11.71 -0.50 -9.79
N GLN A 87 -11.87 -0.52 -8.46
CA GLN A 87 -12.46 0.59 -7.71
C GLN A 87 -11.37 1.57 -7.26
N ARG A 88 -11.62 2.86 -7.47
CA ARG A 88 -10.63 3.93 -7.24
C ARG A 88 -11.04 4.83 -6.09
N PHE A 89 -10.07 5.14 -5.24
CA PHE A 89 -10.21 5.99 -4.06
C PHE A 89 -9.18 7.11 -4.14
N PRO A 90 -9.61 8.36 -4.39
CA PRO A 90 -8.72 9.51 -4.30
C PRO A 90 -8.24 9.70 -2.86
N LEU A 91 -6.92 9.77 -2.69
CA LEU A 91 -6.26 9.93 -1.40
C LEU A 91 -5.48 11.25 -1.37
N ALA A 92 -5.14 11.68 -0.15
CA ALA A 92 -4.18 12.73 0.13
C ALA A 92 -3.16 12.23 1.16
N ALA A 93 -2.07 12.97 1.34
CA ALA A 93 -1.06 12.65 2.36
C ALA A 93 -0.91 13.75 3.41
N ALA A 94 -0.88 13.35 4.68
CA ALA A 94 -0.43 14.17 5.79
C ALA A 94 1.04 13.82 6.09
N GLY A 95 1.96 14.66 5.61
CA GLY A 95 3.41 14.39 5.67
C GLY A 95 3.88 13.48 4.54
N SER A 96 5.13 13.66 4.10
CA SER A 96 5.60 13.07 2.85
C SER A 96 7.07 12.66 2.85
N ASP A 97 7.66 12.47 4.04
CA ASP A 97 9.03 11.97 4.22
C ASP A 97 9.09 10.43 4.13
N ASP A 98 9.97 9.77 4.89
CA ASP A 98 10.15 8.31 4.90
C ASP A 98 8.88 7.53 5.30
N ALA A 99 7.96 8.18 6.01
CA ALA A 99 6.65 7.65 6.37
C ALA A 99 5.55 8.64 5.94
N VAL A 100 4.60 8.15 5.15
CA VAL A 100 3.50 8.94 4.59
C VAL A 100 2.20 8.44 5.20
N VAL A 101 1.44 9.33 5.85
CA VAL A 101 0.10 9.01 6.36
C VAL A 101 -0.91 9.33 5.27
N LEU A 102 -1.60 8.30 4.77
CA LEU A 102 -2.62 8.43 3.74
C LEU A 102 -3.99 8.71 4.37
N THR A 103 -4.66 9.70 3.81
CA THR A 103 -6.00 10.15 4.20
C THR A 103 -6.93 10.17 2.98
N GLY A 104 -8.23 10.35 3.20
CA GLY A 104 -9.16 10.59 2.11
C GLY A 104 -8.96 12.00 1.52
N GLN A 105 -9.22 12.16 0.23
CA GLN A 105 -9.21 13.48 -0.40
C GLN A 105 -10.41 14.31 0.07
N GLY A 106 -10.13 15.48 0.66
CA GLY A 106 -11.12 16.40 1.22
C GLY A 106 -11.30 17.70 0.42
N ALA A 107 -12.10 18.60 0.98
CA ALA A 107 -12.29 19.96 0.44
C ALA A 107 -11.10 20.86 0.78
N GLU A 108 -10.87 21.88 -0.05
CA GLU A 108 -9.80 22.89 0.15
C GLU A 108 -9.86 23.57 1.52
N ALA A 109 -11.07 23.85 2.02
CA ALA A 109 -11.27 24.47 3.34
C ALA A 109 -10.70 23.63 4.51
N ASN A 110 -10.46 22.34 4.30
CA ASN A 110 -9.86 21.40 5.25
C ASN A 110 -8.41 21.05 4.87
N GLY A 111 -7.75 21.85 4.02
CA GLY A 111 -6.42 21.55 3.50
C GLY A 111 -6.38 20.31 2.60
N TYR A 112 -7.51 19.96 1.97
CA TYR A 112 -7.68 18.78 1.12
C TYR A 112 -7.57 17.43 1.85
N LEU A 113 -7.64 17.42 3.18
CA LEU A 113 -7.62 16.20 3.99
C LEU A 113 -9.04 15.84 4.46
N ALA A 114 -9.37 14.56 4.42
CA ALA A 114 -10.60 13.97 4.94
C ALA A 114 -10.34 12.58 5.53
N ASP A 115 -11.32 12.04 6.26
CA ASP A 115 -11.28 10.67 6.75
C ASP A 115 -11.23 9.68 5.57
N LEU A 116 -10.55 8.54 5.76
CA LEU A 116 -10.54 7.46 4.78
C LEU A 116 -11.95 6.89 4.59
N ASP A 117 -12.29 6.57 3.34
CA ASP A 117 -13.55 5.91 3.01
C ASP A 117 -13.60 4.51 3.66
N ARG A 118 -14.70 4.19 4.35
CA ARG A 118 -14.90 2.85 4.94
C ARG A 118 -14.95 1.76 3.87
N ALA A 119 -15.43 2.07 2.67
CA ALA A 119 -15.45 1.12 1.55
C ALA A 119 -14.02 0.69 1.15
N LEU A 120 -13.02 1.57 1.31
CA LEU A 120 -11.62 1.22 1.09
C LEU A 120 -11.18 0.13 2.08
N LEU A 121 -11.52 0.26 3.36
CA LEU A 121 -11.17 -0.76 4.37
C LEU A 121 -11.82 -2.12 4.06
N ASP A 122 -13.09 -2.11 3.65
CA ASP A 122 -13.80 -3.34 3.30
C ASP A 122 -13.11 -4.06 2.12
N LEU A 123 -12.67 -3.30 1.12
CA LEU A 123 -11.93 -3.83 -0.03
C LEU A 123 -10.50 -4.23 0.30
N LEU A 124 -9.80 -3.54 1.20
CA LEU A 124 -8.48 -3.97 1.68
C LEU A 124 -8.54 -5.36 2.32
N ARG A 125 -9.67 -5.70 2.93
CA ARG A 125 -9.89 -7.02 3.55
C ARG A 125 -10.33 -8.08 2.54
N GLN A 126 -11.15 -7.72 1.55
CA GLN A 126 -11.84 -8.69 0.68
C GLN A 126 -11.31 -8.76 -0.75
N GLY A 127 -10.56 -7.74 -1.17
CA GLY A 127 -10.03 -7.61 -2.52
C GLY A 127 -8.85 -8.54 -2.80
N ARG A 128 -8.30 -8.44 -4.01
CA ARG A 128 -7.16 -9.26 -4.44
C ARG A 128 -5.85 -8.49 -4.51
N HIS A 129 -5.90 -7.28 -5.05
CA HIS A 129 -4.71 -6.45 -5.24
C HIS A 129 -5.04 -5.00 -4.94
N LEU A 130 -4.16 -4.37 -4.15
CA LEU A 130 -4.11 -2.93 -4.01
C LEU A 130 -3.00 -2.39 -4.91
N THR A 131 -3.32 -1.38 -5.71
CA THR A 131 -2.32 -0.51 -6.34
C THR A 131 -2.41 0.86 -5.68
N LEU A 132 -1.29 1.35 -5.16
CA LEU A 132 -1.14 2.75 -4.74
C LEU A 132 -0.33 3.47 -5.80
N ALA A 133 -0.94 4.45 -6.45
CA ALA A 133 -0.30 5.31 -7.44
C ALA A 133 -0.08 6.71 -6.86
N PHE A 134 1.09 7.28 -7.15
CA PHE A 134 1.52 8.61 -6.73
C PHE A 134 2.01 9.38 -7.96
N ASP A 135 1.42 10.53 -8.20
CA ASP A 135 1.94 11.54 -9.13
C ASP A 135 2.92 12.45 -8.38
N VAL A 136 4.21 12.30 -8.67
CA VAL A 136 5.30 13.06 -8.02
C VAL A 136 5.73 14.30 -8.83
N THR A 137 4.99 14.64 -9.88
CA THR A 137 5.29 15.82 -10.70
C THR A 137 4.82 17.13 -10.04
N PRO A 138 5.52 18.27 -10.24
CA PRO A 138 5.07 19.54 -9.69
C PRO A 138 3.68 19.99 -10.19
N GLU A 139 3.37 19.72 -11.46
CA GLU A 139 2.08 20.04 -12.08
C GLU A 139 1.25 18.77 -12.21
N PRO A 140 -0.05 18.73 -11.84
CA PRO A 140 -0.87 17.53 -11.97
C PRO A 140 -0.82 16.96 -13.38
N ASN A 141 -0.29 15.75 -13.54
CA ASN A 141 -0.30 15.05 -14.80
C ASN A 141 -1.45 14.05 -14.83
N ALA A 142 -2.34 14.18 -15.81
CA ALA A 142 -3.45 13.24 -16.02
C ALA A 142 -3.05 12.03 -16.91
N GLU A 143 -1.81 12.00 -17.42
CA GLU A 143 -1.32 10.95 -18.32
C GLU A 143 -0.59 9.83 -17.56
N THR A 144 -1.26 8.67 -17.45
CA THR A 144 -0.90 7.50 -16.63
C THR A 144 0.39 6.74 -17.02
N ASP A 145 1.20 7.28 -17.94
CA ASP A 145 2.42 6.65 -18.47
C ASP A 145 3.67 7.54 -18.27
N SER A 146 3.56 8.53 -17.37
CA SER A 146 4.66 9.45 -17.06
C SER A 146 5.80 8.74 -16.33
N PRO A 147 7.09 9.02 -16.63
CA PRO A 147 8.23 8.46 -15.91
C PRO A 147 8.32 8.90 -14.44
N PHE A 148 7.54 9.93 -14.08
CA PHE A 148 7.41 10.44 -12.72
C PHE A 148 6.28 9.77 -11.95
N GLU A 149 5.35 9.09 -12.63
CA GLU A 149 4.35 8.30 -11.94
C GLU A 149 4.99 7.09 -11.29
N THR A 150 4.69 6.93 -10.01
CA THR A 150 5.26 5.86 -9.20
C THR A 150 4.15 5.10 -8.52
N PHE A 151 4.27 3.77 -8.51
CA PHE A 151 3.25 2.91 -7.93
C PHE A 151 3.87 1.74 -7.18
N ALA A 152 3.12 1.26 -6.19
CA ALA A 152 3.35 0.02 -5.49
C ALA A 152 2.12 -0.87 -5.57
N ARG A 153 2.33 -2.16 -5.83
CA ARG A 153 1.28 -3.19 -5.79
C ARG A 153 1.47 -4.08 -4.57
N PHE A 154 0.36 -4.42 -3.94
CA PHE A 154 0.30 -5.29 -2.77
C PHE A 154 -0.74 -6.37 -3.03
N SER A 155 -0.37 -7.63 -2.81
CA SER A 155 -1.35 -8.71 -2.69
C SER A 155 -2.19 -8.50 -1.44
N LEU A 156 -3.51 -8.69 -1.57
CA LEU A 156 -4.45 -8.70 -0.45
C LEU A 156 -4.76 -10.14 0.02
N ASP A 157 -4.08 -11.14 -0.54
CA ASP A 157 -4.16 -12.53 -0.06
C ASP A 157 -3.77 -12.61 1.42
N GLY A 158 -4.72 -13.03 2.26
CA GLY A 158 -4.51 -13.15 3.71
C GLY A 158 -4.62 -11.84 4.50
N ALA A 159 -5.03 -10.74 3.87
CA ALA A 159 -5.18 -9.44 4.53
C ALA A 159 -6.26 -9.44 5.62
N ASP A 160 -7.45 -9.99 5.34
CA ASP A 160 -8.61 -9.94 6.24
C ASP A 160 -8.32 -10.34 7.69
N PRO A 161 -7.78 -11.55 7.99
CA PRO A 161 -7.54 -11.96 9.37
C PRO A 161 -6.48 -11.10 10.08
N VAL A 162 -5.53 -10.54 9.34
CA VAL A 162 -4.44 -9.70 9.88
C VAL A 162 -4.95 -8.30 10.18
N ILE A 163 -5.61 -7.66 9.21
CA ILE A 163 -6.25 -6.34 9.36
C ILE A 163 -7.32 -6.41 10.46
N GLY A 164 -8.18 -7.42 10.44
CA GLY A 164 -9.20 -7.61 11.47
C GLY A 164 -8.63 -7.83 12.87
N SER A 165 -7.42 -8.36 12.98
CA SER A 165 -6.72 -8.47 14.27
C SER A 165 -6.07 -7.16 14.71
N ALA A 166 -5.47 -6.41 13.78
CA ALA A 166 -4.91 -5.08 14.05
C ALA A 166 -5.98 -4.08 14.50
N LEU A 167 -7.20 -4.19 13.95
CA LEU A 167 -8.27 -3.23 14.21
C LEU A 167 -9.26 -3.66 15.32
N ARG A 168 -9.08 -4.83 15.93
CA ARG A 168 -10.07 -5.46 16.82
C ARG A 168 -10.44 -4.61 18.04
N ASP A 169 -9.44 -3.95 18.62
CA ASP A 169 -9.58 -3.22 19.88
C ASP A 169 -9.53 -1.69 19.66
N CYS A 170 -9.73 -1.23 18.42
CA CYS A 170 -9.74 0.20 18.15
C CYS A 170 -10.97 0.89 18.76
N PRO A 171 -10.80 2.02 19.45
CA PRO A 171 -11.95 2.76 19.97
C PRO A 171 -12.86 3.25 18.83
N GLY A 172 -14.09 2.74 18.74
CA GLY A 172 -15.10 3.18 17.76
C GLY A 172 -15.19 2.36 16.46
N SER A 173 -14.54 1.19 16.40
CA SER A 173 -14.74 0.16 15.34
C SER A 173 -16.01 -0.66 15.54
#